data_AF-A0A9D3X5S3-F1
#
_entry.id   AF-A0A9D3X5S3-F1
#
_cell.length_a   1.000
_cell.length_b   1.000
_cell.length_c   1.000
_cell.angle_alpha   90.00
_cell.angle_beta   90.00
_cell.angle_gamma   90.00
#
_symmetry.space_group_name_H-M   'P 1'
#
loop_
_entity.id
_entity.type
_entity.pdbx_description
1 polymer ?
#
loop_
_entity_poly.entity_id
_entity_poly.type
_entity_poly.pdbx_seq_one_letter_code
_entity_poly.pdbx_strand_id
1 'polypeptide(L)'
;MEEVPGDQMGSPNTREEAGPGPIPPEEAGPVPPEEAGPGPIPTEEAGPGPVPTEEAGPGPVPTEEAGPGPVPTEEAGPGPVPTEEAGPGPVPTEEAGPGPVPTEEAGPGPIPPEEAEPVPVARARQVAALRPPIESFSPSLSNRRMSKFRRSTSGVQSLQETLKEKQARYRDAREGRKMKIGASFRYIFEVLGDKLGLDATTVEDMILDGPSLQAFDNFFAKDGSRTLKFLYQEGEAPGVECGRTIPGVVKGTKIMRLYLDTAPDKFKGLCLFFVRYRNDIPLNAKSIHEDIYFCVLDATEGLLRGTRNMLANIFLPAILATNNWGALSQTTQGTTEKQNFIETINRYLSFLDGARVSIEGTVELKKMDHIDFSKLQSFEEVTAAAANSDTVHQLEEVLMIWYKQIEQVLIESEQMRKEADDSGPLTELEHWKRMSAKFNFIIEQIKGPSCKAVINVLNVGHSKLLKMWRELDARITDTANESKDNVRYLYTLEKVCQPLYNYDLISES
;
A
#
# COMPACT_ATOMS: atom_id res chain seq x y z
N MET A 1 23.63 -13.43 72.56
CA MET A 1 24.65 -12.94 73.50
C MET A 1 25.22 -11.67 72.87
N GLU A 2 24.87 -10.47 73.32
CA GLU A 2 24.03 -10.00 74.44
C GLU A 2 22.86 -9.15 73.88
N GLU A 3 21.60 -9.39 74.24
CA GLU A 3 20.77 -8.71 75.27
C GLU A 3 20.43 -7.23 74.97
N VAL A 4 19.27 -6.88 74.35
CA VAL A 4 17.90 -6.47 74.87
C VAL A 4 17.85 -5.34 75.94
N PRO A 5 16.70 -4.64 76.17
CA PRO A 5 15.52 -4.25 75.35
C PRO A 5 15.12 -2.74 75.47
N GLY A 6 13.98 -2.28 74.90
CA GLY A 6 13.37 -0.97 75.25
C GLY A 6 12.17 -0.49 74.41
N ASP A 7 10.96 -0.55 74.97
CA ASP A 7 9.62 -0.42 74.36
C ASP A 7 9.18 0.84 73.54
N GLN A 8 8.49 0.53 72.43
CA GLN A 8 7.12 0.91 72.01
C GLN A 8 6.42 2.27 72.29
N MET A 9 5.67 2.64 71.23
CA MET A 9 4.40 3.38 71.16
C MET A 9 4.38 4.92 71.15
N GLY A 10 4.01 5.45 69.97
CA GLY A 10 3.59 6.84 69.72
C GLY A 10 3.29 7.05 68.22
N SER A 11 2.03 6.90 67.81
CA SER A 11 1.60 7.04 66.41
C SER A 11 1.76 8.48 65.89
N PRO A 12 1.93 8.65 64.56
CA PRO A 12 1.38 9.82 63.88
C PRO A 12 0.32 9.46 62.83
N ASN A 13 -0.63 10.38 62.73
CA ASN A 13 -1.91 10.29 62.06
C ASN A 13 -1.83 10.18 60.52
N THR A 14 -2.90 9.66 59.93
CA THR A 14 -3.19 9.67 58.48
C THR A 14 -3.17 11.08 57.88
N ARG A 15 -2.72 11.21 56.63
CA ARG A 15 -3.01 12.38 55.78
C ARG A 15 -3.74 11.90 54.53
N GLU A 16 -5.06 12.08 54.55
CA GLU A 16 -5.99 11.72 53.47
C GLU A 16 -6.04 12.84 52.41
N GLU A 17 -6.67 12.55 51.27
CA GLU A 17 -6.72 13.43 50.09
C GLU A 17 -7.46 14.75 50.32
N ALA A 18 -7.08 15.77 49.55
CA ALA A 18 -7.90 16.97 49.34
C ALA A 18 -7.75 17.43 47.88
N GLY A 19 -8.82 17.28 47.09
CA GLY A 19 -8.92 17.87 45.75
C GLY A 19 -9.08 19.40 45.79
N PRO A 20 -9.00 20.09 44.63
CA PRO A 20 -9.09 21.55 44.59
C PRO A 20 -10.51 22.06 44.89
N GLY A 21 -10.62 22.85 45.97
CA GLY A 21 -11.84 23.58 46.34
C GLY A 21 -12.04 24.89 45.56
N PRO A 22 -13.23 25.51 45.65
CA PRO A 22 -13.74 26.42 44.62
C PRO A 22 -13.39 27.91 44.83
N ILE A 23 -13.44 28.67 43.73
CA ILE A 23 -13.36 30.13 43.70
C ILE A 23 -14.79 30.71 43.78
N PRO A 24 -15.08 31.71 44.65
CA PRO A 24 -16.40 32.34 44.77
C PRO A 24 -16.71 33.34 43.63
N PRO A 25 -17.99 33.70 43.41
CA PRO A 25 -18.44 34.44 42.23
C PRO A 25 -18.29 35.96 42.35
N GLU A 26 -18.17 36.64 41.20
CA GLU A 26 -18.16 38.10 41.08
C GLU A 26 -19.42 38.56 40.31
N GLU A 27 -20.24 39.41 40.92
CA GLU A 27 -21.48 39.94 40.32
C GLU A 27 -21.23 41.20 39.45
N ALA A 28 -22.12 41.44 38.49
CA ALA A 28 -21.96 42.45 37.47
C ALA A 28 -22.60 43.82 37.80
N GLY A 29 -21.98 44.90 37.29
CA GLY A 29 -22.57 46.24 37.17
C GLY A 29 -21.53 47.34 36.88
N PRO A 30 -21.94 48.52 36.41
CA PRO A 30 -22.67 48.76 35.17
C PRO A 30 -21.85 49.56 34.13
N VAL A 31 -22.33 49.61 32.88
CA VAL A 31 -21.66 50.24 31.72
C VAL A 31 -21.97 51.75 31.61
N PRO A 32 -20.97 52.63 31.39
CA PRO A 32 -21.16 54.00 30.90
C PRO A 32 -20.88 54.13 29.37
N PRO A 33 -21.34 55.20 28.69
CA PRO A 33 -21.97 55.07 27.37
C PRO A 33 -21.09 55.30 26.12
N GLU A 34 -21.67 54.94 24.97
CA GLU A 34 -21.25 55.32 23.61
C GLU A 34 -21.11 56.84 23.42
N GLU A 35 -20.14 57.26 22.61
CA GLU A 35 -20.28 58.46 21.76
C GLU A 35 -19.75 58.21 20.33
N ALA A 36 -20.56 58.67 19.37
CA ALA A 36 -20.20 59.12 18.01
C ALA A 36 -19.23 58.26 17.16
N GLY A 37 -19.79 57.39 16.32
CA GLY A 37 -19.07 56.82 15.18
C GLY A 37 -18.85 57.82 14.03
N PRO A 38 -17.95 57.53 13.06
CA PRO A 38 -17.79 58.33 11.85
C PRO A 38 -18.96 58.10 10.89
N GLY A 39 -19.51 59.19 10.35
CA GLY A 39 -20.55 59.17 9.32
C GLY A 39 -20.06 58.75 7.92
N PRO A 40 -20.96 58.61 6.94
CA PRO A 40 -20.69 57.97 5.65
C PRO A 40 -20.04 58.89 4.61
N ILE A 41 -19.12 58.35 3.81
CA ILE A 41 -18.58 58.94 2.58
C ILE A 41 -18.23 57.77 1.61
N PRO A 42 -18.38 57.91 0.28
CA PRO A 42 -19.66 57.75 -0.39
C PRO A 42 -19.67 56.56 -1.38
N THR A 43 -20.85 55.99 -1.62
CA THR A 43 -21.09 55.12 -2.78
C THR A 43 -21.15 55.94 -4.05
N GLU A 44 -20.19 55.75 -4.96
CA GLU A 44 -20.38 56.07 -6.38
C GLU A 44 -21.01 54.86 -7.08
N GLU A 45 -22.29 54.98 -7.46
CA GLU A 45 -22.86 54.12 -8.50
C GLU A 45 -22.41 54.62 -9.88
N ALA A 46 -21.52 53.87 -10.52
CA ALA A 46 -21.29 53.98 -11.96
C ALA A 46 -22.11 52.89 -12.68
N GLY A 47 -23.35 53.22 -13.05
CA GLY A 47 -24.19 52.37 -13.89
C GLY A 47 -23.63 52.19 -15.32
N PRO A 48 -24.10 51.18 -16.08
CA PRO A 48 -23.52 50.83 -17.37
C PRO A 48 -23.88 51.83 -18.49
N GLY A 49 -22.86 52.24 -19.26
CA GLY A 49 -22.97 53.03 -20.50
C GLY A 49 -22.56 52.23 -21.75
N PRO A 50 -22.96 52.65 -22.96
CA PRO A 50 -23.24 51.70 -24.06
C PRO A 50 -22.07 51.29 -24.96
N VAL A 51 -22.29 50.16 -25.63
CA VAL A 51 -21.47 49.53 -26.69
C VAL A 51 -21.36 50.42 -27.94
N PRO A 52 -20.35 50.16 -28.79
CA PRO A 52 -20.68 49.87 -30.18
C PRO A 52 -20.02 48.58 -30.70
N THR A 53 -20.87 47.65 -31.15
CA THR A 53 -20.51 46.56 -32.08
C THR A 53 -20.25 47.12 -33.47
N GLU A 54 -19.23 46.61 -34.16
CA GLU A 54 -19.27 46.40 -35.62
C GLU A 54 -18.57 45.08 -35.99
N GLU A 55 -19.10 44.40 -37.00
CA GLU A 55 -18.52 43.19 -37.60
C GLU A 55 -17.56 43.56 -38.74
N ALA A 56 -16.51 42.76 -38.97
CA ALA A 56 -16.04 42.44 -40.32
C ALA A 56 -15.06 41.25 -40.32
N GLY A 57 -15.10 40.47 -41.40
CA GLY A 57 -14.23 39.32 -41.66
C GLY A 57 -12.90 39.67 -42.38
N PRO A 58 -12.31 38.75 -43.17
CA PRO A 58 -10.90 38.40 -42.97
C PRO A 58 -9.89 38.77 -44.08
N GLY A 59 -8.59 38.74 -43.71
CA GLY A 59 -7.42 38.63 -44.60
C GLY A 59 -6.63 39.93 -44.82
N PRO A 60 -5.43 39.89 -45.45
CA PRO A 60 -4.72 38.73 -46.01
C PRO A 60 -3.30 38.50 -45.43
N VAL A 61 -2.63 37.44 -45.91
CA VAL A 61 -1.22 37.07 -45.63
C VAL A 61 -0.29 37.67 -46.70
N PRO A 62 0.97 38.01 -46.37
CA PRO A 62 2.07 37.98 -47.33
C PRO A 62 3.14 36.95 -46.96
N THR A 63 3.30 35.94 -47.81
CA THR A 63 4.51 35.13 -47.96
C THR A 63 5.64 35.98 -48.55
N GLU A 64 6.91 35.59 -48.37
CA GLU A 64 7.99 35.61 -49.39
C GLU A 64 9.21 34.83 -48.84
N GLU A 65 9.87 34.05 -49.70
CA GLU A 65 11.11 33.32 -49.39
C GLU A 65 12.35 34.12 -49.85
N ALA A 66 13.53 33.88 -49.23
CA ALA A 66 14.83 33.67 -49.92
C ALA A 66 16.01 33.62 -48.93
N GLY A 67 16.95 32.68 -49.11
CA GLY A 67 18.35 32.80 -48.64
C GLY A 67 19.28 33.23 -49.80
N PRO A 68 20.57 32.85 -49.84
CA PRO A 68 21.46 32.37 -48.77
C PRO A 68 22.91 32.97 -48.79
N GLY A 69 23.68 32.80 -47.69
CA GLY A 69 25.17 32.91 -47.65
C GLY A 69 25.79 34.32 -47.68
N PRO A 70 27.14 34.50 -47.58
CA PRO A 70 28.22 33.49 -47.55
C PRO A 70 29.22 33.59 -46.35
N VAL A 71 30.33 32.83 -46.40
CA VAL A 71 31.43 32.72 -45.41
C VAL A 71 32.80 33.11 -46.03
N PRO A 72 33.78 33.62 -45.26
CA PRO A 72 35.23 33.37 -45.49
C PRO A 72 36.01 32.97 -44.19
N THR A 73 36.97 32.02 -44.08
CA THR A 73 38.36 31.82 -44.65
C THR A 73 39.45 32.80 -44.08
N GLU A 74 40.74 32.47 -43.76
CA GLU A 74 41.69 31.35 -44.06
C GLU A 74 42.71 31.00 -42.90
N GLU A 75 43.27 29.76 -42.88
CA GLU A 75 44.70 29.30 -42.65
C GLU A 75 45.66 29.76 -41.49
N ALA A 76 46.80 29.10 -41.14
CA ALA A 76 47.25 27.68 -41.13
C ALA A 76 48.67 27.44 -40.46
N GLY A 77 48.82 26.37 -39.64
CA GLY A 77 50.06 25.56 -39.39
C GLY A 77 51.24 26.13 -38.55
N PRO A 78 52.28 25.32 -38.19
CA PRO A 78 52.46 23.85 -38.31
C PRO A 78 52.77 23.09 -36.97
N GLY A 79 52.81 21.74 -37.00
CA GLY A 79 53.07 20.85 -35.84
C GLY A 79 54.56 20.48 -35.58
N PRO A 80 54.84 19.60 -34.59
CA PRO A 80 54.92 18.15 -34.89
C PRO A 80 54.30 17.20 -33.83
N VAL A 81 54.42 15.89 -34.09
CA VAL A 81 53.73 14.70 -33.48
C VAL A 81 54.75 13.74 -32.83
N PRO A 82 54.40 12.56 -32.25
CA PRO A 82 53.26 12.13 -31.41
C PRO A 82 53.70 11.54 -30.05
N THR A 83 52.75 11.17 -29.18
CA THR A 83 52.89 9.96 -28.34
C THR A 83 51.49 9.37 -28.11
N GLU A 84 51.30 8.08 -28.43
CA GLU A 84 50.03 7.38 -28.19
C GLU A 84 50.00 6.76 -26.79
N GLU A 85 48.84 6.79 -26.14
CA GLU A 85 48.15 5.57 -25.69
C GLU A 85 46.64 5.85 -25.64
N ALA A 86 45.83 4.82 -25.95
CA ALA A 86 44.39 4.97 -26.15
C ALA A 86 43.60 4.80 -24.85
N GLY A 87 42.86 5.84 -24.46
CA GLY A 87 41.76 5.75 -23.50
C GLY A 87 40.40 5.79 -24.22
N PRO A 88 39.45 4.90 -23.92
CA PRO A 88 38.10 5.00 -24.48
C PRO A 88 37.37 6.20 -23.87
N GLY A 89 36.84 7.09 -24.73
CA GLY A 89 36.07 8.26 -24.30
C GLY A 89 34.71 7.88 -23.69
N PRO A 90 34.10 8.78 -22.89
CA PRO A 90 32.81 8.53 -22.27
C PRO A 90 31.67 8.50 -23.29
N VAL A 91 30.81 7.49 -23.17
CA VAL A 91 29.53 7.43 -23.90
C VAL A 91 28.54 8.40 -23.23
N PRO A 92 27.79 9.23 -23.98
CA PRO A 92 26.75 10.07 -23.39
C PRO A 92 25.56 9.22 -22.95
N THR A 93 25.24 9.25 -21.65
CA THR A 93 24.05 8.58 -21.10
C THR A 93 22.84 9.50 -21.22
N GLU A 94 21.97 9.26 -22.19
CA GLU A 94 20.64 9.88 -22.22
C GLU A 94 19.71 9.18 -21.21
N GLU A 95 19.45 9.84 -20.07
CA GLU A 95 18.38 9.42 -19.16
C GLU A 95 17.01 9.84 -19.71
N ALA A 96 16.45 8.99 -20.58
CA ALA A 96 15.05 9.06 -20.96
C ALA A 96 14.15 8.71 -19.76
N GLY A 97 13.40 9.70 -19.25
CA GLY A 97 12.44 9.49 -18.16
C GLY A 97 11.30 8.53 -18.54
N PRO A 98 10.64 7.89 -17.56
CA PRO A 98 9.61 6.89 -17.81
C PRO A 98 8.35 7.53 -18.43
N GLY A 99 8.10 7.22 -19.70
CA GLY A 99 6.83 7.53 -20.36
C GLY A 99 5.67 6.65 -19.85
N PRO A 100 4.41 7.11 -19.98
CA PRO A 100 3.25 6.35 -19.52
C PRO A 100 3.00 5.10 -20.39
N VAL A 101 2.73 3.98 -19.74
CA VAL A 101 2.36 2.71 -20.40
C VAL A 101 0.87 2.77 -20.82
N PRO A 102 0.51 2.48 -22.08
CA PRO A 102 -0.89 2.36 -22.49
C PRO A 102 -1.53 1.12 -21.87
N THR A 103 -2.73 1.28 -21.30
CA THR A 103 -3.53 0.15 -20.81
C THR A 103 -4.46 -0.33 -21.92
N GLU A 104 -4.06 -1.39 -22.63
CA GLU A 104 -4.93 -2.13 -23.54
C GLU A 104 -5.59 -3.30 -22.78
N GLU A 105 -6.92 -3.30 -22.67
CA GLU A 105 -7.64 -4.48 -22.20
C GLU A 105 -7.74 -5.54 -23.31
N ALA A 106 -7.15 -6.71 -23.09
CA ALA A 106 -7.39 -7.90 -23.89
C ALA A 106 -7.96 -9.02 -23.00
N GLY A 107 -9.25 -9.32 -23.16
CA GLY A 107 -9.90 -10.43 -22.45
C GLY A 107 -9.36 -11.81 -22.86
N PRO A 108 -9.57 -12.85 -22.04
CA PRO A 108 -8.98 -14.17 -22.27
C PRO A 108 -9.64 -14.91 -23.46
N GLY A 109 -8.92 -14.96 -24.59
CA GLY A 109 -9.20 -15.87 -25.71
C GLY A 109 -8.75 -17.32 -25.42
N PRO A 110 -9.29 -18.32 -26.13
CA PRO A 110 -9.17 -19.73 -25.74
C PRO A 110 -7.89 -20.44 -26.24
N ILE A 111 -7.53 -21.50 -25.52
CA ILE A 111 -6.37 -22.39 -25.80
C ILE A 111 -6.60 -23.22 -27.08
N PRO A 112 -5.63 -23.29 -28.01
CA PRO A 112 -5.70 -24.21 -29.15
C PRO A 112 -5.23 -25.64 -28.77
N PRO A 113 -5.92 -26.71 -29.22
CA PRO A 113 -5.53 -28.09 -28.95
C PRO A 113 -4.54 -28.67 -30.00
N GLU A 114 -3.89 -29.76 -29.59
CA GLU A 114 -2.86 -30.52 -30.30
C GLU A 114 -3.40 -31.33 -31.51
N GLU A 115 -2.56 -31.58 -32.51
CA GLU A 115 -2.94 -32.24 -33.77
C GLU A 115 -3.24 -33.75 -33.64
N ALA A 116 -4.31 -34.21 -34.30
CA ALA A 116 -4.50 -35.61 -34.66
C ALA A 116 -5.28 -35.74 -35.99
N GLU A 117 -4.64 -36.37 -36.98
CA GLU A 117 -5.09 -36.67 -38.35
C GLU A 117 -5.96 -37.97 -38.40
N PRO A 118 -6.73 -38.29 -39.47
CA PRO A 118 -8.18 -37.97 -39.50
C PRO A 118 -9.12 -39.14 -39.97
N VAL A 119 -10.33 -38.80 -40.49
CA VAL A 119 -11.21 -39.61 -41.41
C VAL A 119 -12.25 -40.58 -40.73
N PRO A 120 -13.51 -40.76 -41.20
CA PRO A 120 -14.47 -39.86 -41.89
C PRO A 120 -15.97 -39.90 -41.39
N VAL A 121 -16.72 -38.81 -41.70
CA VAL A 121 -18.12 -38.75 -42.21
C VAL A 121 -19.20 -39.76 -41.75
N ALA A 122 -20.28 -39.28 -41.06
CA ALA A 122 -21.68 -39.36 -41.56
C ALA A 122 -22.77 -38.71 -40.67
N ARG A 123 -23.69 -38.04 -41.36
CA ARG A 123 -24.93 -37.30 -41.02
C ARG A 123 -25.99 -37.99 -40.09
N ALA A 124 -26.75 -37.13 -39.38
CA ALA A 124 -28.23 -37.12 -39.23
C ALA A 124 -28.96 -37.64 -37.95
N ARG A 125 -29.61 -36.67 -37.27
CA ARG A 125 -31.00 -36.62 -36.71
C ARG A 125 -31.62 -37.76 -35.85
N GLN A 126 -32.05 -37.32 -34.66
CA GLN A 126 -33.40 -37.47 -34.03
C GLN A 126 -33.88 -38.81 -33.41
N VAL A 127 -34.10 -38.73 -32.09
CA VAL A 127 -35.38 -38.99 -31.35
C VAL A 127 -35.94 -40.42 -31.18
N ALA A 128 -36.20 -40.73 -29.90
CA ALA A 128 -37.21 -41.65 -29.33
C ALA A 128 -37.07 -43.20 -29.38
N ALA A 129 -36.74 -43.74 -28.19
CA ALA A 129 -37.59 -44.65 -27.40
C ALA A 129 -37.74 -46.17 -27.73
N LEU A 130 -38.07 -46.92 -26.65
CA LEU A 130 -38.65 -48.28 -26.58
C LEU A 130 -37.76 -49.53 -26.91
N ARG A 131 -37.08 -49.98 -25.84
CA ARG A 131 -36.98 -51.36 -25.27
C ARG A 131 -37.76 -52.55 -25.94
N PRO A 132 -37.40 -53.81 -25.58
CA PRO A 132 -36.43 -54.76 -26.15
C PRO A 132 -37.14 -55.89 -26.96
N PRO A 133 -36.51 -57.05 -27.34
CA PRO A 133 -36.54 -58.24 -26.44
C PRO A 133 -35.47 -59.39 -26.64
N ILE A 134 -35.41 -60.33 -25.67
CA ILE A 134 -35.27 -61.82 -25.76
C ILE A 134 -34.09 -62.39 -26.59
N GLU A 135 -33.02 -62.91 -25.95
CA GLU A 135 -32.80 -64.32 -25.50
C GLU A 135 -32.76 -65.40 -26.60
N SER A 136 -31.66 -66.18 -26.67
CA SER A 136 -31.73 -67.68 -26.68
C SER A 136 -30.36 -68.39 -26.71
N PHE A 137 -30.12 -69.27 -25.72
CA PHE A 137 -29.45 -70.60 -25.75
C PHE A 137 -28.09 -70.80 -26.49
N SER A 138 -26.95 -71.16 -25.84
CA SER A 138 -26.59 -72.40 -25.10
C SER A 138 -26.08 -73.57 -25.99
N PRO A 139 -25.41 -74.64 -25.48
CA PRO A 139 -24.60 -74.83 -24.24
C PRO A 139 -23.32 -75.70 -24.39
N SER A 140 -22.66 -75.99 -23.24
CA SER A 140 -21.82 -77.20 -22.94
C SER A 140 -20.37 -77.22 -23.48
N LEU A 141 -19.37 -77.88 -22.86
CA LEU A 141 -19.34 -78.98 -21.87
C LEU A 141 -18.28 -78.81 -20.74
N SER A 142 -18.60 -79.36 -19.56
CA SER A 142 -17.77 -79.97 -18.47
C SER A 142 -16.22 -79.87 -18.49
N ASN A 143 -15.46 -79.83 -17.36
CA ASN A 143 -15.77 -80.39 -16.03
C ASN A 143 -14.86 -79.88 -14.87
N ARG A 144 -15.42 -79.79 -13.66
CA ARG A 144 -14.83 -80.00 -12.30
C ARG A 144 -13.59 -79.22 -11.76
N ARG A 145 -13.89 -78.57 -10.61
CA ARG A 145 -13.17 -78.51 -9.31
C ARG A 145 -12.18 -77.35 -9.01
N MET A 146 -12.75 -76.37 -8.29
CA MET A 146 -12.32 -75.87 -6.97
C MET A 146 -10.91 -75.27 -6.77
N SER A 147 -10.84 -73.95 -6.54
CA SER A 147 -10.22 -73.38 -5.34
C SER A 147 -10.42 -71.85 -5.21
N LYS A 148 -10.99 -71.44 -4.06
CA LYS A 148 -10.78 -70.18 -3.32
C LYS A 148 -10.98 -68.81 -4.02
N PHE A 149 -12.10 -68.22 -3.65
CA PHE A 149 -12.36 -66.78 -3.61
C PHE A 149 -11.17 -65.97 -3.04
N ARG A 150 -10.63 -65.03 -3.83
CA ARG A 150 -10.19 -63.71 -3.36
C ARG A 150 -10.56 -62.69 -4.43
N ARG A 151 -11.69 -62.02 -4.26
CA ARG A 151 -12.08 -60.91 -5.13
C ARG A 151 -11.19 -59.72 -4.76
N SER A 152 -10.22 -59.38 -5.59
CA SER A 152 -9.42 -58.18 -5.41
C SER A 152 -10.34 -56.97 -5.56
N THR A 153 -10.53 -56.20 -4.50
CA THR A 153 -11.33 -54.97 -4.50
C THR A 153 -10.48 -53.77 -4.88
N SER A 154 -9.85 -53.81 -6.04
CA SER A 154 -9.35 -52.60 -6.72
C SER A 154 -10.51 -51.92 -7.47
N GLY A 155 -11.54 -51.55 -6.71
CA GLY A 155 -12.68 -50.78 -7.20
C GLY A 155 -12.61 -49.40 -6.57
N VAL A 156 -12.48 -48.37 -7.42
CA VAL A 156 -12.35 -46.97 -7.03
C VAL A 156 -13.50 -46.57 -6.08
N GLN A 157 -13.19 -46.46 -4.79
CA GLN A 157 -14.05 -45.79 -3.83
C GLN A 157 -13.52 -44.36 -3.69
N SER A 158 -14.23 -43.40 -4.28
CA SER A 158 -14.15 -42.01 -3.84
C SER A 158 -14.83 -41.93 -2.46
N LEU A 159 -14.13 -42.41 -1.44
CA LEU A 159 -14.57 -42.32 -0.05
C LEU A 159 -14.73 -40.85 0.32
N GLN A 160 -15.93 -40.52 0.75
CA GLN A 160 -16.24 -39.26 1.41
C GLN A 160 -15.50 -39.28 2.76
N GLU A 161 -14.25 -38.81 2.77
CA GLU A 161 -13.33 -38.84 3.93
C GLU A 161 -14.07 -38.36 5.19
N THR A 162 -14.16 -39.21 6.21
CA THR A 162 -14.89 -38.84 7.42
C THR A 162 -14.15 -37.71 8.11
N LEU A 163 -14.89 -36.82 8.79
CA LEU A 163 -14.30 -35.68 9.49
C LEU A 163 -13.22 -36.11 10.52
N LYS A 164 -13.34 -37.34 11.06
CA LYS A 164 -12.37 -37.97 11.97
C LYS A 164 -11.10 -38.45 11.26
N GLU A 165 -11.21 -39.04 10.07
CA GLU A 165 -10.05 -39.44 9.25
C GLU A 165 -9.28 -38.20 8.77
N LYS A 166 -10.00 -37.19 8.28
CA LYS A 166 -9.43 -35.90 7.88
C LYS A 166 -8.66 -35.23 9.02
N GLN A 167 -9.22 -35.23 10.24
CA GLN A 167 -8.53 -34.69 11.42
C GLN A 167 -7.33 -35.54 11.87
N ALA A 168 -7.37 -36.86 11.69
CA ALA A 168 -6.22 -37.72 11.94
C ALA A 168 -5.07 -37.40 10.97
N ARG A 169 -5.37 -37.29 9.67
CA ARG A 169 -4.40 -36.93 8.63
C ARG A 169 -3.70 -35.59 8.91
N TYR A 170 -4.41 -34.57 9.41
CA TYR A 170 -3.78 -33.31 9.79
C TYR A 170 -2.89 -33.41 11.03
N ARG A 171 -3.24 -34.24 12.03
CA ARG A 171 -2.35 -34.57 13.16
C ARG A 171 -1.07 -35.25 12.69
N ASP A 172 -1.19 -36.29 11.86
CA ASP A 172 -0.05 -37.04 11.34
C ASP A 172 0.87 -36.13 10.49
N ALA A 173 0.28 -35.21 9.71
CA ALA A 173 1.04 -34.20 8.96
C ALA A 173 1.75 -33.18 9.89
N ARG A 174 1.14 -32.78 11.01
CA ARG A 174 1.78 -31.91 12.01
C ARG A 174 2.96 -32.61 12.68
N GLU A 175 2.79 -33.85 13.12
CA GLU A 175 3.89 -34.65 13.70
C GLU A 175 5.01 -34.90 12.68
N GLY A 176 4.68 -35.16 11.41
CA GLY A 176 5.66 -35.24 10.33
C GLY A 176 6.46 -33.95 10.10
N ARG A 177 5.85 -32.77 10.28
CA ARG A 177 6.57 -31.49 10.32
C ARG A 177 7.44 -31.36 11.57
N LYS A 178 6.91 -31.73 12.74
CA LYS A 178 7.59 -31.66 14.04
C LYS A 178 8.87 -32.51 14.07
N MET A 179 8.85 -33.70 13.47
CA MET A 179 10.03 -34.57 13.33
C MET A 179 11.18 -33.96 12.51
N LYS A 180 10.93 -32.93 11.68
CA LYS A 180 11.98 -32.20 10.94
C LYS A 180 12.71 -31.13 11.78
N ILE A 181 12.17 -30.76 12.95
CA ILE A 181 12.66 -29.62 13.75
C ILE A 181 13.98 -29.99 14.45
N GLY A 182 15.09 -29.74 13.76
CA GLY A 182 16.45 -29.91 14.27
C GLY A 182 16.99 -28.68 15.01
N ALA A 183 18.25 -28.75 15.46
CA ALA A 183 18.90 -27.69 16.25
C ALA A 183 18.94 -26.31 15.53
N SER A 184 19.09 -26.28 14.19
CA SER A 184 19.05 -25.03 13.42
C SER A 184 17.69 -24.32 13.48
N PHE A 185 16.58 -25.07 13.63
CA PHE A 185 15.26 -24.50 13.85
C PHE A 185 15.14 -23.93 15.27
N ARG A 186 15.65 -24.65 16.28
CA ARG A 186 15.59 -24.25 17.69
C ARG A 186 16.24 -22.89 17.94
N TYR A 187 17.42 -22.65 17.36
CA TYR A 187 18.07 -21.34 17.41
C TYR A 187 17.17 -20.20 16.88
N ILE A 188 16.49 -20.42 15.75
CA ILE A 188 15.55 -19.43 15.19
C ILE A 188 14.32 -19.26 16.10
N PHE A 189 13.82 -20.33 16.71
CA PHE A 189 12.67 -20.26 17.61
C PHE A 189 13.00 -19.53 18.92
N GLU A 190 14.22 -19.69 19.44
CA GLU A 190 14.73 -18.96 20.61
C GLU A 190 14.82 -17.46 20.32
N VAL A 191 15.45 -17.05 19.20
CA VAL A 191 15.53 -15.63 18.80
C VAL A 191 14.15 -15.01 18.56
N LEU A 192 13.21 -15.76 17.96
CA LEU A 192 11.82 -15.31 17.81
C LEU A 192 11.09 -15.21 19.16
N GLY A 193 11.31 -16.16 20.06
CA GLY A 193 10.71 -16.19 21.40
C GLY A 193 11.15 -15.01 22.24
N ASP A 194 12.47 -14.80 22.35
CA ASP A 194 13.08 -13.66 23.05
C ASP A 194 12.54 -12.32 22.53
N LYS A 195 12.40 -12.17 21.20
CA LYS A 195 11.92 -10.93 20.60
C LYS A 195 10.42 -10.69 20.76
N LEU A 196 9.61 -11.76 20.84
CA LEU A 196 8.15 -11.69 20.96
C LEU A 196 7.65 -11.81 22.42
N GLY A 197 8.52 -12.13 23.38
CA GLY A 197 8.12 -12.44 24.75
C GLY A 197 7.38 -13.77 24.88
N LEU A 198 7.69 -14.73 24.01
CA LEU A 198 7.05 -16.05 23.94
C LEU A 198 8.07 -17.15 24.25
N ASP A 199 7.64 -18.24 24.89
CA ASP A 199 8.51 -19.40 25.06
C ASP A 199 8.70 -20.17 23.74
N ALA A 200 9.82 -20.90 23.62
CA ALA A 200 10.17 -21.62 22.40
C ALA A 200 9.17 -22.74 22.02
N THR A 201 8.36 -23.25 22.96
CA THR A 201 7.30 -24.23 22.69
C THR A 201 6.11 -23.55 22.03
N THR A 202 5.71 -22.37 22.54
CA THR A 202 4.67 -21.56 21.89
C THR A 202 5.08 -21.16 20.48
N VAL A 203 6.33 -20.72 20.26
CA VAL A 203 6.85 -20.39 18.92
C VAL A 203 6.84 -21.61 17.99
N GLU A 204 7.32 -22.77 18.46
CA GLU A 204 7.24 -24.04 17.71
C GLU A 204 5.79 -24.36 17.31
N ASP A 205 4.84 -24.25 18.24
CA ASP A 205 3.45 -24.60 18.00
C ASP A 205 2.78 -23.66 16.99
N MET A 206 3.09 -22.36 17.03
CA MET A 206 2.62 -21.37 16.06
C MET A 206 3.18 -21.60 14.66
N ILE A 207 4.46 -21.98 14.55
CA ILE A 207 5.10 -22.31 13.26
C ILE A 207 4.53 -23.61 12.69
N LEU A 208 4.29 -24.62 13.54
CA LEU A 208 3.67 -25.89 13.15
C LEU A 208 2.18 -25.76 12.75
N ASP A 209 1.50 -24.66 13.12
CA ASP A 209 0.16 -24.34 12.62
C ASP A 209 0.16 -23.98 11.12
N GLY A 210 1.33 -23.65 10.56
CA GLY A 210 1.52 -23.49 9.12
C GLY A 210 1.49 -24.82 8.35
N PRO A 211 1.11 -24.81 7.05
CA PRO A 211 0.97 -26.04 6.27
C PRO A 211 2.30 -26.71 5.89
N SER A 212 3.40 -25.95 5.86
CA SER A 212 4.70 -26.38 5.35
C SER A 212 5.86 -25.74 6.12
N LEU A 213 7.01 -26.42 6.17
CA LEU A 213 8.29 -25.88 6.65
C LEU A 213 9.29 -25.61 5.50
N GLN A 214 8.84 -25.68 4.24
CA GLN A 214 9.70 -25.57 3.06
C GLN A 214 10.55 -24.28 3.03
N ALA A 215 10.07 -23.18 3.60
CA ALA A 215 10.86 -21.95 3.71
C ALA A 215 12.13 -22.15 4.56
N PHE A 216 12.08 -22.95 5.64
CA PHE A 216 13.27 -23.35 6.40
C PHE A 216 14.18 -24.28 5.59
N ASP A 217 13.61 -25.30 4.94
CA ASP A 217 14.36 -26.24 4.10
C ASP A 217 15.15 -25.44 3.01
N ASN A 218 14.49 -24.47 2.36
CA ASN A 218 15.09 -23.55 1.39
C ASN A 218 16.09 -22.56 2.01
N PHE A 219 15.87 -22.06 3.22
CA PHE A 219 16.77 -21.12 3.88
C PHE A 219 18.06 -21.79 4.38
N PHE A 220 17.98 -23.04 4.83
CA PHE A 220 19.15 -23.79 5.31
C PHE A 220 19.96 -24.43 4.19
N ALA A 221 19.37 -24.69 3.02
CA ALA A 221 20.04 -25.30 1.88
C ALA A 221 21.25 -24.50 1.36
N LYS A 222 22.15 -25.21 0.66
CA LYS A 222 23.12 -24.57 -0.24
C LYS A 222 22.38 -23.99 -1.45
N ASP A 223 22.84 -22.83 -1.93
CA ASP A 223 22.27 -22.03 -3.02
C ASP A 223 20.79 -21.66 -2.81
N GLY A 224 20.32 -21.79 -1.56
CA GLY A 224 18.95 -21.56 -1.14
C GLY A 224 18.62 -20.10 -0.87
N SER A 225 17.46 -19.88 -0.25
CA SER A 225 16.95 -18.55 0.06
C SER A 225 17.89 -17.81 1.01
N ARG A 226 18.18 -16.55 0.69
CA ARG A 226 18.93 -15.64 1.58
C ARG A 226 18.06 -15.07 2.70
N THR A 227 16.74 -15.18 2.63
CA THR A 227 15.83 -14.61 3.63
C THR A 227 14.83 -15.62 4.14
N LEU A 228 14.59 -15.62 5.45
CA LEU A 228 13.47 -16.31 6.10
C LEU A 228 12.66 -15.28 6.88
N LYS A 229 11.34 -15.20 6.62
CA LYS A 229 10.49 -14.13 7.12
C LYS A 229 9.31 -14.71 7.91
N PHE A 230 8.99 -14.06 9.02
CA PHE A 230 7.88 -14.38 9.89
C PHE A 230 7.04 -13.13 10.11
N LEU A 231 5.73 -13.23 9.93
CA LEU A 231 4.81 -12.12 10.16
C LEU A 231 3.99 -12.41 11.40
N TYR A 232 4.18 -11.60 12.44
CA TYR A 232 3.49 -11.70 13.71
C TYR A 232 2.43 -10.62 13.82
N GLN A 233 1.16 -11.00 13.70
CA GLN A 233 0.01 -10.09 13.77
C GLN A 233 -1.27 -10.81 14.19
N GLU A 234 -2.32 -10.05 14.46
CA GLU A 234 -3.67 -10.60 14.66
C GLU A 234 -4.19 -11.26 13.36
N GLY A 235 -4.79 -12.45 13.49
CA GLY A 235 -5.48 -13.15 12.40
C GLY A 235 -6.51 -14.15 12.92
N GLU A 236 -7.37 -14.66 12.04
CA GLU A 236 -8.31 -15.73 12.41
C GLU A 236 -7.55 -16.96 12.92
N ALA A 237 -8.03 -17.60 13.98
CA ALA A 237 -7.40 -18.78 14.54
C ALA A 237 -7.23 -19.93 13.52
N PRO A 238 -6.13 -20.70 13.60
CA PRO A 238 -5.94 -21.89 12.76
C PRO A 238 -7.13 -22.86 12.88
N GLY A 239 -7.62 -23.35 11.75
CA GLY A 239 -8.65 -24.38 11.70
C GLY A 239 -8.07 -25.78 11.92
N VAL A 240 -8.89 -26.80 11.67
CA VAL A 240 -8.52 -28.21 11.88
C VAL A 240 -7.33 -28.67 11.03
N GLU A 241 -7.02 -27.94 9.95
CA GLU A 241 -5.87 -28.17 9.06
C GLU A 241 -4.51 -27.96 9.73
N CYS A 242 -4.44 -27.22 10.84
CA CYS A 242 -3.20 -27.04 11.61
C CYS A 242 -2.75 -28.33 12.33
N GLY A 243 -3.64 -29.32 12.45
CA GLY A 243 -3.36 -30.60 13.10
C GLY A 243 -3.47 -30.59 14.63
N ARG A 244 -4.01 -29.53 15.25
CA ARG A 244 -4.32 -29.50 16.69
C ARG A 244 -5.68 -28.87 16.98
N THR A 245 -6.11 -28.89 18.23
CA THR A 245 -7.27 -28.15 18.73
C THR A 245 -6.78 -27.16 19.77
N ILE A 246 -7.12 -25.88 19.61
CA ILE A 246 -6.73 -24.81 20.53
C ILE A 246 -7.87 -24.64 21.56
N PRO A 247 -7.64 -24.90 22.87
CA PRO A 247 -8.70 -24.80 23.87
C PRO A 247 -9.28 -23.39 23.97
N GLY A 248 -10.60 -23.29 24.14
CA GLY A 248 -11.30 -22.00 24.32
C GLY A 248 -11.45 -21.14 23.06
N VAL A 249 -10.93 -21.58 21.91
CA VAL A 249 -10.96 -20.82 20.66
C VAL A 249 -12.05 -21.39 19.74
N VAL A 250 -13.00 -20.53 19.32
CA VAL A 250 -14.05 -20.89 18.36
C VAL A 250 -13.65 -20.47 16.94
N LYS A 251 -14.33 -21.02 15.92
CA LYS A 251 -14.07 -20.65 14.52
C LYS A 251 -14.35 -19.16 14.32
N GLY A 252 -13.39 -18.43 13.74
CA GLY A 252 -13.48 -16.98 13.54
C GLY A 252 -13.02 -16.14 14.74
N THR A 253 -12.68 -16.74 15.89
CA THR A 253 -11.93 -16.04 16.93
C THR A 253 -10.59 -15.56 16.35
N LYS A 254 -10.26 -14.29 16.59
CA LYS A 254 -8.96 -13.75 16.25
C LYS A 254 -7.94 -13.98 17.38
N ILE A 255 -6.72 -14.32 17.01
CA ILE A 255 -5.58 -14.51 17.91
C ILE A 255 -4.31 -13.97 17.26
N MET A 256 -3.24 -13.78 18.03
CA MET A 256 -1.92 -13.53 17.46
C MET A 256 -1.43 -14.78 16.71
N ARG A 257 -0.93 -14.59 15.50
CA ARG A 257 -0.44 -15.66 14.62
C ARG A 257 0.94 -15.32 14.08
N LEU A 258 1.75 -16.35 13.83
CA LEU A 258 3.07 -16.26 13.22
C LEU A 258 3.01 -16.94 11.85
N TYR A 259 2.98 -16.15 10.79
CA TYR A 259 2.91 -16.64 9.41
C TYR A 259 4.32 -16.78 8.83
N LEU A 260 4.62 -17.93 8.24
CA LEU A 260 5.93 -18.24 7.64
C LEU A 260 5.93 -17.88 6.15
N ASP A 261 6.77 -16.92 5.77
CA ASP A 261 7.09 -16.45 4.40
C ASP A 261 5.91 -16.01 3.50
N THR A 262 4.67 -16.20 3.96
CA THR A 262 3.43 -15.89 3.27
C THR A 262 2.70 -14.77 4.02
N ALA A 263 2.44 -13.67 3.31
CA ALA A 263 1.70 -12.54 3.87
C ALA A 263 0.19 -12.75 3.75
N PRO A 264 -0.60 -12.41 4.80
CA PRO A 264 -2.02 -12.12 4.61
C PRO A 264 -2.16 -10.83 3.78
N ASP A 265 -3.29 -10.65 3.09
CA ASP A 265 -3.55 -9.55 2.15
C ASP A 265 -3.30 -8.14 2.72
N LYS A 266 -3.33 -8.00 4.06
CA LYS A 266 -2.98 -6.77 4.78
C LYS A 266 -2.04 -7.10 5.94
N PHE A 267 -0.78 -6.68 5.79
CA PHE A 267 0.23 -6.76 6.85
C PHE A 267 0.12 -5.56 7.80
N LYS A 268 -0.09 -5.83 9.10
CA LYS A 268 -0.26 -4.86 10.19
C LYS A 268 0.25 -5.44 11.52
N GLY A 269 1.56 -5.57 11.64
CA GLY A 269 2.22 -6.09 12.83
C GLY A 269 3.73 -6.14 12.67
N LEU A 270 4.39 -7.14 13.24
CA LEU A 270 5.84 -7.29 13.18
C LEU A 270 6.25 -8.23 12.04
N CYS A 271 7.21 -7.83 11.22
CA CYS A 271 7.90 -8.69 10.27
C CYS A 271 9.28 -8.98 10.84
N LEU A 272 9.45 -10.19 11.37
CA LEU A 272 10.71 -10.67 11.94
C LEU A 272 11.41 -11.47 10.84
N PHE A 273 12.64 -11.08 10.48
CA PHE A 273 13.31 -11.70 9.35
C PHE A 273 14.80 -11.95 9.61
N PHE A 274 15.25 -13.07 9.06
CA PHE A 274 16.63 -13.52 9.10
C PHE A 274 17.22 -13.40 7.70
N VAL A 275 18.42 -12.85 7.58
CA VAL A 275 19.15 -12.65 6.32
C VAL A 275 20.49 -13.35 6.38
N ARG A 276 20.80 -14.16 5.37
CA ARG A 276 22.10 -14.83 5.23
C ARG A 276 23.07 -13.93 4.47
N TYR A 277 24.28 -13.74 5.00
CA TYR A 277 25.36 -13.06 4.28
C TYR A 277 25.84 -13.89 3.08
N ARG A 278 25.81 -15.23 3.21
CA ARG A 278 26.29 -16.21 2.23
C ARG A 278 25.32 -17.37 2.08
N ASN A 279 25.12 -17.84 0.85
CA ASN A 279 24.27 -19.00 0.54
C ASN A 279 25.00 -20.15 -0.20
N ASP A 280 26.28 -19.99 -0.55
CA ASP A 280 27.14 -21.00 -1.21
C ASP A 280 27.50 -22.21 -0.32
N ILE A 281 27.19 -22.15 0.97
CA ILE A 281 27.40 -23.20 1.98
C ILE A 281 26.05 -23.43 2.69
N PRO A 282 25.64 -24.67 3.03
CA PRO A 282 24.41 -24.88 3.81
C PRO A 282 24.57 -24.41 5.27
N LEU A 283 23.50 -23.85 5.85
CA LEU A 283 23.52 -23.48 7.28
C LEU A 283 23.51 -24.74 8.15
N ASN A 284 24.32 -24.70 9.20
CA ASN A 284 24.40 -25.73 10.23
C ASN A 284 24.25 -25.07 11.61
N ALA A 285 23.76 -25.84 12.59
CA ALA A 285 23.46 -25.31 13.92
C ALA A 285 24.68 -24.76 14.69
N LYS A 286 25.92 -25.01 14.25
CA LYS A 286 27.12 -24.48 14.91
C LYS A 286 27.48 -23.09 14.41
N SER A 287 27.40 -22.81 13.11
CA SER A 287 27.75 -21.50 12.53
C SER A 287 26.55 -20.57 12.26
N ILE A 288 25.31 -21.05 12.45
CA ILE A 288 24.09 -20.27 12.15
C ILE A 288 24.07 -18.88 12.78
N HIS A 289 24.64 -18.71 13.98
CA HIS A 289 24.70 -17.45 14.70
C HIS A 289 25.73 -16.44 14.14
N GLU A 290 26.70 -16.91 13.35
CA GLU A 290 27.70 -16.08 12.65
C GLU A 290 27.27 -15.78 11.21
N ASP A 291 26.61 -16.74 10.55
CA ASP A 291 26.24 -16.67 9.13
C ASP A 291 24.91 -15.92 8.85
N ILE A 292 24.10 -15.59 9.88
CA ILE A 292 22.80 -14.91 9.72
C ILE A 292 22.66 -13.64 10.57
N TYR A 293 22.05 -12.62 9.96
CA TYR A 293 21.56 -11.40 10.59
C TYR A 293 20.08 -11.53 10.95
N PHE A 294 19.65 -10.98 12.09
CA PHE A 294 18.24 -10.91 12.48
C PHE A 294 17.80 -9.45 12.59
N CYS A 295 16.61 -9.13 12.07
CA CYS A 295 16.01 -7.81 12.16
C CYS A 295 14.49 -7.89 12.28
N VAL A 296 13.87 -6.80 12.74
CA VAL A 296 12.42 -6.65 12.85
C VAL A 296 11.97 -5.35 12.23
N LEU A 297 11.06 -5.45 11.27
CA LEU A 297 10.29 -4.34 10.72
C LEU A 297 8.94 -4.27 11.43
N ASP A 298 8.76 -3.26 12.28
CA ASP A 298 7.48 -3.00 12.96
C ASP A 298 6.57 -2.15 12.08
N ALA A 299 5.50 -2.74 11.56
CA ALA A 299 4.46 -2.08 10.78
C ALA A 299 3.11 -2.03 11.52
N THR A 300 3.12 -2.08 12.85
CA THR A 300 1.90 -1.98 13.69
C THR A 300 1.16 -0.67 13.44
N GLU A 301 1.91 0.43 13.28
CA GLU A 301 1.39 1.74 12.86
C GLU A 301 1.51 1.99 11.32
N GLY A 302 1.56 0.92 10.53
CA GLY A 302 1.62 0.97 9.07
C GLY A 302 3.04 0.81 8.47
N LEU A 303 3.09 0.21 7.28
CA LEU A 303 4.34 -0.20 6.63
C LEU A 303 5.29 0.96 6.28
N LEU A 304 4.75 2.11 5.85
CA LEU A 304 5.57 3.30 5.54
C LEU A 304 6.29 3.82 6.79
N ARG A 305 5.57 3.99 7.91
CA ARG A 305 6.15 4.42 9.19
C ARG A 305 7.16 3.41 9.72
N GLY A 306 6.86 2.12 9.62
CA GLY A 306 7.80 1.05 9.97
C GLY A 306 9.10 1.09 9.16
N THR A 307 8.97 1.26 7.84
CA THR A 307 10.12 1.30 6.91
C THR A 307 10.97 2.52 7.16
N ARG A 308 10.34 3.69 7.34
CA ARG A 308 11.01 4.93 7.75
C ARG A 308 11.76 4.75 9.06
N ASN A 309 11.09 4.26 10.12
CA ASN A 309 11.69 4.11 11.44
C ASN A 309 12.88 3.14 11.41
N MET A 310 12.78 2.04 10.66
CA MET A 310 13.87 1.09 10.50
C MET A 310 15.08 1.73 9.77
N LEU A 311 14.85 2.52 8.72
CA LEU A 311 15.91 3.23 8.02
C LEU A 311 16.53 4.34 8.87
N ALA A 312 15.72 5.20 9.48
CA ALA A 312 16.17 6.36 10.25
C ALA A 312 16.85 6.00 11.58
N ASN A 313 16.37 4.96 12.28
CA ASN A 313 16.82 4.65 13.65
C ASN A 313 17.84 3.51 13.72
N ILE A 314 17.99 2.70 12.65
CA ILE A 314 18.90 1.55 12.63
C ILE A 314 19.92 1.70 11.50
N PHE A 315 19.48 1.75 10.24
CA PHE A 315 20.40 1.69 9.11
C PHE A 315 21.19 2.97 8.90
N LEU A 316 20.56 4.16 8.93
CA LEU A 316 21.25 5.43 8.76
C LEU A 316 22.31 5.67 9.85
N PRO A 317 22.05 5.47 11.16
CA PRO A 317 23.08 5.55 12.20
C PRO A 317 24.23 4.57 12.00
N ALA A 318 23.95 3.32 11.58
CA ALA A 318 24.99 2.33 11.29
C ALA A 318 25.87 2.72 10.08
N ILE A 319 25.26 3.29 9.04
CA ILE A 319 25.94 3.81 7.84
C ILE A 319 26.82 5.00 8.20
N LEU A 320 26.33 5.94 9.02
CA LEU A 320 27.09 7.09 9.51
C LEU A 320 28.28 6.68 10.39
N ALA A 321 28.09 5.70 11.28
CA ALA A 321 29.14 5.14 12.13
C ALA A 321 30.16 4.27 11.37
N THR A 322 29.91 3.95 10.09
CA THR A 322 30.85 3.15 9.28
C THR A 322 32.04 4.02 8.86
N ASN A 323 33.17 3.79 9.53
CA ASN A 323 34.43 4.52 9.29
C ASN A 323 35.21 4.04 8.05
N ASN A 324 35.06 2.76 7.67
CA ASN A 324 35.80 2.15 6.56
C ASN A 324 34.84 1.73 5.44
N TRP A 325 34.92 2.42 4.30
CA TRP A 325 34.16 2.16 3.07
C TRP A 325 35.01 1.48 1.99
N GLY A 326 36.12 0.83 2.40
CA GLY A 326 37.04 0.13 1.50
C GLY A 326 37.77 1.11 0.58
N ALA A 327 37.70 0.86 -0.73
CA ALA A 327 38.34 1.71 -1.74
C ALA A 327 37.80 3.16 -1.75
N LEU A 328 36.53 3.37 -1.37
CA LEU A 328 35.93 4.71 -1.32
C LEU A 328 36.53 5.60 -0.23
N SER A 329 37.08 5.02 0.85
CA SER A 329 37.76 5.79 1.90
C SER A 329 39.16 6.29 1.49
N GLN A 330 39.64 5.94 0.29
CA GLN A 330 41.02 6.21 -0.15
C GLN A 330 41.13 7.38 -1.13
N THR A 331 40.01 7.94 -1.61
CA THR A 331 40.00 9.01 -2.62
C THR A 331 39.02 10.12 -2.26
N THR A 332 39.33 11.35 -2.66
CA THR A 332 38.42 12.51 -2.46
C THR A 332 37.07 12.28 -3.13
N GLN A 333 37.06 11.65 -4.32
CA GLN A 333 35.83 11.27 -5.01
C GLN A 333 34.98 10.29 -4.19
N GLY A 334 35.59 9.28 -3.55
CA GLY A 334 34.87 8.32 -2.72
C GLY A 334 34.23 8.95 -1.47
N THR A 335 34.81 10.03 -0.93
CA THR A 335 34.16 10.86 0.09
C THR A 335 32.91 11.54 -0.44
N THR A 336 32.95 12.10 -1.66
CA THR A 336 31.77 12.69 -2.32
C THR A 336 30.69 11.63 -2.57
N GLU A 337 31.04 10.45 -3.08
CA GLU A 337 30.06 9.36 -3.29
C GLU A 337 29.44 8.87 -1.98
N LYS A 338 30.21 8.80 -0.88
CA LYS A 338 29.66 8.51 0.46
C LYS A 338 28.62 9.56 0.87
N GLN A 339 28.90 10.85 0.63
CA GLN A 339 27.99 11.94 0.96
C GLN A 339 26.71 11.88 0.10
N ASN A 340 26.85 11.70 -1.22
CA ASN A 340 25.72 11.53 -2.16
C ASN A 340 24.79 10.38 -1.76
N PHE A 341 25.37 9.26 -1.29
CA PHE A 341 24.62 8.10 -0.82
C PHE A 341 23.85 8.39 0.48
N ILE A 342 24.47 9.05 1.46
CA ILE A 342 23.81 9.48 2.70
C ILE A 342 22.68 10.47 2.40
N GLU A 343 22.93 11.45 1.53
CA GLU A 343 21.92 12.42 1.09
C GLU A 343 20.75 11.74 0.38
N THR A 344 21.02 10.71 -0.43
CA THR A 344 19.98 9.89 -1.09
C THR A 344 19.10 9.16 -0.07
N ILE A 345 19.68 8.63 1.02
CA ILE A 345 18.91 8.02 2.11
C ILE A 345 18.05 9.08 2.83
N ASN A 346 18.60 10.25 3.14
CA ASN A 346 17.86 11.34 3.78
C ASN A 346 16.70 11.81 2.90
N ARG A 347 16.92 12.01 1.60
CA ARG A 347 15.86 12.34 0.64
C ARG A 347 14.76 11.27 0.58
N TYR A 348 15.12 9.99 0.69
CA TYR A 348 14.14 8.90 0.76
C TYR A 348 13.36 8.89 2.09
N LEU A 349 13.99 9.25 3.21
CA LEU A 349 13.29 9.43 4.49
C LEU A 349 12.29 10.60 4.45
N SER A 350 12.66 11.73 3.85
CA SER A 350 11.74 12.87 3.62
C SER A 350 10.60 12.48 2.67
N PHE A 351 10.88 11.73 1.60
CA PHE A 351 9.83 11.17 0.74
C PHE A 351 8.86 10.27 1.52
N LEU A 352 9.34 9.42 2.44
CA LEU A 352 8.48 8.59 3.29
C LEU A 352 7.63 9.40 4.28
N ASP A 353 8.13 10.55 4.79
CA ASP A 353 7.31 11.50 5.56
C ASP A 353 6.23 12.14 4.69
N GLY A 354 6.61 12.71 3.54
CA GLY A 354 5.67 13.35 2.62
C GLY A 354 4.58 12.37 2.15
N ALA A 355 4.94 11.13 1.83
CA ALA A 355 3.99 10.08 1.50
C ALA A 355 3.05 9.74 2.67
N ARG A 356 3.57 9.69 3.90
CA ARG A 356 2.76 9.47 5.10
C ARG A 356 1.77 10.61 5.34
N VAL A 357 2.23 11.87 5.33
CA VAL A 357 1.38 13.06 5.55
C VAL A 357 0.35 13.25 4.42
N SER A 358 0.71 12.85 3.20
CA SER A 358 -0.20 12.80 2.05
C SER A 358 -1.32 11.79 2.28
N ILE A 359 -0.99 10.55 2.69
CA ILE A 359 -1.97 9.49 2.99
C ILE A 359 -2.83 9.83 4.21
N GLU A 360 -2.25 10.35 5.30
CA GLU A 360 -2.99 10.81 6.47
C GLU A 360 -3.89 12.03 6.15
N GLY A 361 -3.61 12.75 5.06
CA GLY A 361 -4.40 13.87 4.56
C GLY A 361 -5.45 13.52 3.50
N THR A 362 -5.61 12.25 3.11
CA THR A 362 -6.67 11.85 2.15
C THR A 362 -8.05 11.92 2.79
N VAL A 363 -9.06 12.21 1.97
CA VAL A 363 -10.45 12.34 2.43
C VAL A 363 -11.26 11.20 1.82
N GLU A 364 -11.57 10.19 2.64
CA GLU A 364 -12.57 9.19 2.27
C GLU A 364 -13.98 9.80 2.39
N LEU A 365 -14.75 9.77 1.30
CA LEU A 365 -16.17 10.15 1.32
C LEU A 365 -16.93 9.20 2.26
N LYS A 366 -17.76 9.78 3.14
CA LYS A 366 -18.55 9.03 4.13
C LYS A 366 -19.24 7.81 3.50
N LYS A 367 -18.92 6.63 4.03
CA LYS A 367 -19.56 5.35 3.67
C LYS A 367 -20.98 5.30 4.23
N MET A 368 -21.90 4.74 3.44
CA MET A 368 -23.34 4.74 3.73
C MET A 368 -23.82 3.29 3.88
N ASP A 369 -23.62 2.72 5.07
CA ASP A 369 -23.82 1.29 5.34
C ASP A 369 -25.29 0.81 5.24
N HIS A 370 -26.24 1.74 5.13
CA HIS A 370 -27.67 1.46 4.99
C HIS A 370 -28.14 1.40 3.53
N ILE A 371 -27.30 1.77 2.54
CA ILE A 371 -27.64 1.72 1.11
C ILE A 371 -26.76 0.70 0.41
N ASP A 372 -27.39 -0.32 -0.14
CA ASP A 372 -26.73 -1.35 -0.92
C ASP A 372 -26.60 -0.92 -2.39
N PHE A 373 -25.55 -0.16 -2.70
CA PHE A 373 -25.25 0.32 -4.05
C PHE A 373 -25.01 -0.81 -5.08
N SER A 374 -24.83 -2.08 -4.65
CA SER A 374 -24.69 -3.20 -5.58
C SER A 374 -25.99 -3.49 -6.35
N LYS A 375 -27.14 -3.09 -5.79
CA LYS A 375 -28.49 -3.23 -6.38
C LYS A 375 -28.91 -2.06 -7.27
N LEU A 376 -27.97 -1.17 -7.64
CA LEU A 376 -28.22 0.04 -8.43
C LEU A 376 -27.26 0.11 -9.63
N GLN A 377 -26.99 -1.04 -10.26
CA GLN A 377 -26.01 -1.15 -11.34
C GLN A 377 -26.67 -1.33 -12.72
N SER A 378 -27.84 -1.96 -12.79
CA SER A 378 -28.59 -2.11 -14.04
C SER A 378 -29.53 -0.95 -14.31
N PHE A 379 -29.86 -0.74 -15.59
CA PHE A 379 -30.81 0.30 -16.02
C PHE A 379 -32.21 0.10 -15.41
N GLU A 380 -32.68 -1.15 -15.30
CA GLU A 380 -33.99 -1.49 -14.74
C GLU A 380 -34.08 -1.14 -13.24
N GLU A 381 -33.06 -1.52 -12.46
CA GLU A 381 -32.94 -1.15 -11.04
C GLU A 381 -32.90 0.38 -10.85
N VAL A 382 -32.11 1.08 -11.68
CA VAL A 382 -31.98 2.54 -11.63
C VAL A 382 -33.31 3.22 -11.94
N THR A 383 -34.05 2.76 -12.95
CA THR A 383 -35.39 3.28 -13.27
C THR A 383 -36.41 2.98 -12.16
N ALA A 384 -36.39 1.79 -11.58
CA ALA A 384 -37.28 1.43 -10.46
C ALA A 384 -36.99 2.25 -9.21
N ALA A 385 -35.71 2.50 -8.89
CA ALA A 385 -35.29 3.37 -7.79
C ALA A 385 -35.68 4.83 -8.03
N ALA A 386 -35.53 5.33 -9.27
CA ALA A 386 -35.91 6.70 -9.63
C ALA A 386 -37.43 6.95 -9.61
N ALA A 387 -38.24 5.91 -9.81
CA ALA A 387 -39.69 5.98 -9.66
C ALA A 387 -40.15 6.01 -8.19
N ASN A 388 -39.28 5.68 -7.23
CA ASN A 388 -39.59 5.69 -5.81
C ASN A 388 -39.11 7.00 -5.14
N SER A 389 -40.06 7.86 -4.77
CA SER A 389 -39.78 9.16 -4.15
C SER A 389 -38.98 9.05 -2.84
N ASP A 390 -39.18 8.01 -2.04
CA ASP A 390 -38.45 7.82 -0.78
C ASP A 390 -36.98 7.45 -1.05
N THR A 391 -36.75 6.60 -2.05
CA THR A 391 -35.39 6.23 -2.49
C THR A 391 -34.66 7.41 -3.12
N VAL A 392 -35.32 8.19 -3.97
CA VAL A 392 -34.76 9.43 -4.53
C VAL A 392 -34.35 10.37 -3.41
N HIS A 393 -35.21 10.61 -2.42
CA HIS A 393 -34.90 11.52 -1.31
C HIS A 393 -33.69 11.05 -0.47
N GLN A 394 -33.60 9.76 -0.15
CA GLN A 394 -32.43 9.20 0.55
C GLN A 394 -31.14 9.37 -0.24
N LEU A 395 -31.18 9.20 -1.57
CA LEU A 395 -30.02 9.38 -2.45
C LEU A 395 -29.66 10.87 -2.60
N GLU A 396 -30.63 11.79 -2.53
CA GLU A 396 -30.39 13.24 -2.44
C GLU A 396 -29.68 13.62 -1.12
N GLU A 397 -30.09 13.05 0.03
CA GLU A 397 -29.39 13.24 1.31
C GLU A 397 -27.94 12.74 1.26
N VAL A 398 -27.71 11.56 0.66
CA VAL A 398 -26.37 10.99 0.45
C VAL A 398 -25.51 11.91 -0.42
N LEU A 399 -26.05 12.40 -1.53
CA LEU A 399 -25.34 13.32 -2.42
C LEU A 399 -24.99 14.63 -1.69
N MET A 400 -25.91 15.18 -0.88
CA MET A 400 -25.65 16.38 -0.07
C MET A 400 -24.62 16.16 1.02
N ILE A 401 -24.54 14.95 1.60
CA ILE A 401 -23.51 14.58 2.58
C ILE A 401 -22.13 14.58 1.92
N TRP A 402 -21.98 14.01 0.72
CA TRP A 402 -20.72 14.05 -0.03
C TRP A 402 -20.40 15.46 -0.54
N TYR A 403 -21.41 16.20 -1.03
CA TYR A 403 -21.28 17.59 -1.49
C TYR A 403 -20.64 18.47 -0.41
N LYS A 404 -21.19 18.45 0.81
CA LYS A 404 -20.68 19.23 1.95
C LYS A 404 -19.26 18.83 2.37
N GLN A 405 -18.89 17.55 2.26
CA GLN A 405 -17.52 17.10 2.54
C GLN A 405 -16.52 17.65 1.52
N ILE A 406 -16.83 17.57 0.22
CA ILE A 406 -15.95 18.04 -0.85
C ILE A 406 -15.88 19.58 -0.83
N GLU A 407 -17.00 20.27 -0.59
CA GLU A 407 -17.04 21.72 -0.46
C GLU A 407 -16.23 22.22 0.73
N GLN A 408 -16.31 21.57 1.89
CA GLN A 408 -15.46 21.87 3.04
C GLN A 408 -13.96 21.73 2.68
N VAL A 409 -13.58 20.69 1.93
CA VAL A 409 -12.19 20.47 1.50
C VAL A 409 -11.71 21.53 0.49
N LEU A 410 -12.59 22.03 -0.39
CA LEU A 410 -12.30 23.15 -1.28
C LEU A 410 -12.10 24.45 -0.50
N ILE A 411 -13.01 24.79 0.41
CA ILE A 411 -12.91 25.98 1.27
C ILE A 411 -11.61 25.94 2.11
N GLU A 412 -11.25 24.79 2.67
CA GLU A 412 -9.98 24.59 3.38
C GLU A 412 -8.74 24.80 2.49
N SER A 413 -8.85 24.58 1.18
CA SER A 413 -7.74 24.74 0.23
C SER A 413 -7.55 26.17 -0.28
N GLU A 414 -8.65 26.93 -0.38
CA GLU A 414 -8.64 28.35 -0.75
C GLU A 414 -8.27 29.26 0.43
N GLN A 415 -8.32 28.73 1.66
CA GLN A 415 -8.02 29.47 2.88
C GLN A 415 -6.52 29.84 2.94
N MET A 416 -6.24 31.15 2.95
CA MET A 416 -4.88 31.70 3.11
C MET A 416 -4.12 31.04 4.27
N ARG A 417 -3.03 30.35 3.94
CA ARG A 417 -2.12 29.74 4.92
C ARG A 417 -1.38 30.81 5.71
N LYS A 418 -1.22 30.58 7.02
CA LYS A 418 -0.18 31.24 7.80
C LYS A 418 1.10 30.43 7.65
N GLU A 419 2.00 30.94 6.83
CA GLU A 419 3.33 30.37 6.66
C GLU A 419 4.20 30.75 7.84
N ALA A 420 5.09 29.84 8.24
CA ALA A 420 6.10 30.11 9.25
C ALA A 420 7.31 30.81 8.61
N ASP A 421 8.08 31.57 9.38
CA ASP A 421 9.21 32.39 8.88
C ASP A 421 10.33 31.55 8.23
N ASP A 422 10.32 30.23 8.40
CA ASP A 422 11.23 29.23 7.80
C ASP A 422 10.64 28.51 6.57
N SER A 423 9.44 28.91 6.11
CA SER A 423 8.80 28.33 4.91
C SER A 423 9.57 28.70 3.64
N GLY A 424 9.90 27.70 2.82
CA GLY A 424 10.62 27.92 1.57
C GLY A 424 10.15 27.04 0.41
N PRO A 425 10.84 27.08 -0.75
CA PRO A 425 10.35 26.45 -1.99
C PRO A 425 10.05 24.95 -1.88
N LEU A 426 10.76 24.22 -1.02
CA LEU A 426 10.49 22.79 -0.77
C LEU A 426 9.23 22.56 0.06
N THR A 427 8.96 23.41 1.07
CA THR A 427 7.72 23.40 1.87
C THR A 427 6.51 23.60 0.96
N GLU A 428 6.62 24.53 0.01
CA GLU A 428 5.56 24.84 -0.95
C GLU A 428 5.33 23.68 -1.93
N LEU A 429 6.41 23.06 -2.43
CA LEU A 429 6.32 21.85 -3.25
C LEU A 429 5.65 20.67 -2.52
N GLU A 430 5.95 20.47 -1.24
CA GLU A 430 5.30 19.44 -0.41
C GLU A 430 3.81 19.73 -0.17
N HIS A 431 3.45 21.00 0.08
CA HIS A 431 2.06 21.44 0.16
C HIS A 431 1.28 21.08 -1.11
N TRP A 432 1.77 21.45 -2.29
CA TRP A 432 1.09 21.16 -3.55
C TRP A 432 1.07 19.65 -3.88
N LYS A 433 2.11 18.89 -3.52
CA LYS A 433 2.13 17.41 -3.63
C LYS A 433 0.99 16.80 -2.79
N ARG A 434 0.77 17.29 -1.56
CA ARG A 434 -0.33 16.86 -0.68
C ARG A 434 -1.70 17.24 -1.24
N MET A 435 -1.88 18.47 -1.70
CA MET A 435 -3.16 18.93 -2.26
C MET A 435 -3.54 18.16 -3.53
N SER A 436 -2.59 17.95 -4.44
CA SER A 436 -2.80 17.13 -5.64
C SER A 436 -3.24 15.72 -5.29
N ALA A 437 -2.61 15.06 -4.32
CA ALA A 437 -3.02 13.72 -3.87
C ALA A 437 -4.43 13.72 -3.23
N LYS A 438 -4.73 14.71 -2.36
CA LYS A 438 -6.04 14.86 -1.70
C LYS A 438 -7.18 14.97 -2.71
N PHE A 439 -7.03 15.83 -3.72
CA PHE A 439 -8.05 16.04 -4.74
C PHE A 439 -8.19 14.88 -5.73
N ASN A 440 -7.08 14.29 -6.19
CA ASN A 440 -7.15 13.10 -7.06
C ASN A 440 -7.89 11.94 -6.37
N PHE A 441 -7.66 11.71 -5.07
CA PHE A 441 -8.37 10.69 -4.30
C PHE A 441 -9.88 10.98 -4.15
N ILE A 442 -10.29 12.25 -4.06
CA ILE A 442 -11.71 12.64 -4.09
C ILE A 442 -12.30 12.36 -5.48
N ILE A 443 -11.61 12.74 -6.56
CA ILE A 443 -12.04 12.53 -7.94
C ILE A 443 -12.18 11.04 -8.28
N GLU A 444 -11.28 10.18 -7.79
CA GLU A 444 -11.39 8.73 -7.92
C GLU A 444 -12.67 8.18 -7.27
N GLN A 445 -13.03 8.69 -6.08
CA GLN A 445 -14.25 8.28 -5.37
C GLN A 445 -15.53 8.79 -6.07
N ILE A 446 -15.54 10.02 -6.58
CA ILE A 446 -16.63 10.57 -7.41
C ILE A 446 -16.83 9.71 -8.66
N LYS A 447 -15.74 9.26 -9.29
CA LYS A 447 -15.75 8.35 -10.45
C LYS A 447 -16.00 6.88 -10.05
N GLY A 448 -16.09 6.57 -8.77
CA GLY A 448 -16.34 5.24 -8.23
C GLY A 448 -17.77 4.74 -8.44
N PRO A 449 -18.02 3.43 -8.25
CA PRO A 449 -19.32 2.82 -8.55
C PRO A 449 -20.46 3.38 -7.69
N SER A 450 -20.23 3.64 -6.40
CA SER A 450 -21.26 4.14 -5.48
C SER A 450 -21.74 5.55 -5.85
N CYS A 451 -20.83 6.46 -6.16
CA CYS A 451 -21.18 7.82 -6.61
C CYS A 451 -21.91 7.79 -7.97
N LYS A 452 -21.41 6.98 -8.92
CA LYS A 452 -22.09 6.77 -10.21
C LYS A 452 -23.52 6.22 -10.05
N ALA A 453 -23.74 5.26 -9.16
CA ALA A 453 -25.08 4.71 -8.89
C ALA A 453 -26.05 5.79 -8.39
N VAL A 454 -25.63 6.60 -7.40
CA VAL A 454 -26.42 7.75 -6.90
C VAL A 454 -26.75 8.73 -8.03
N ILE A 455 -25.73 9.17 -8.77
CA ILE A 455 -25.88 10.15 -9.86
C ILE A 455 -26.82 9.61 -10.96
N ASN A 456 -26.73 8.33 -11.31
CA ASN A 456 -27.59 7.72 -12.32
C ASN A 456 -29.07 7.69 -11.91
N VAL A 457 -29.38 7.28 -10.67
CA VAL A 457 -30.78 7.29 -10.17
C VAL A 457 -31.32 8.71 -10.11
N LEU A 458 -30.55 9.66 -9.59
CA LEU A 458 -30.97 11.05 -9.49
C LEU A 458 -31.15 11.71 -10.88
N ASN A 459 -30.36 11.32 -11.89
CA ASN A 459 -30.52 11.76 -13.29
C ASN A 459 -31.88 11.33 -13.86
N VAL A 460 -32.26 10.06 -13.67
CA VAL A 460 -33.57 9.54 -14.12
C VAL A 460 -34.72 10.15 -13.29
N GLY A 461 -34.50 10.38 -11.99
CA GLY A 461 -35.45 11.07 -11.11
C GLY A 461 -35.52 12.60 -11.30
N HIS A 462 -34.74 13.16 -12.23
CA HIS A 462 -34.66 14.60 -12.51
C HIS A 462 -34.40 15.50 -11.29
N SER A 463 -33.54 15.04 -10.36
CA SER A 463 -33.19 15.79 -9.14
C SER A 463 -32.55 17.15 -9.47
N LYS A 464 -32.93 18.19 -8.71
CA LYS A 464 -32.38 19.54 -8.87
C LYS A 464 -30.93 19.65 -8.37
N LEU A 465 -30.50 18.74 -7.49
CA LEU A 465 -29.14 18.75 -6.91
C LEU A 465 -28.05 18.47 -7.95
N LEU A 466 -28.39 17.82 -9.07
CA LEU A 466 -27.47 17.50 -10.17
C LEU A 466 -26.84 18.72 -10.84
N LYS A 467 -27.44 19.91 -10.71
CA LYS A 467 -26.79 21.15 -11.17
C LYS A 467 -25.63 21.51 -10.23
N MET A 468 -25.92 21.63 -8.92
CA MET A 468 -24.93 21.94 -7.89
C MET A 468 -23.80 20.91 -7.85
N TRP A 469 -24.12 19.62 -8.00
CA TRP A 469 -23.12 18.56 -8.04
C TRP A 469 -22.15 18.69 -9.22
N ARG A 470 -22.64 19.01 -10.43
CA ARG A 470 -21.78 19.23 -11.60
C ARG A 470 -20.89 20.47 -11.45
N GLU A 471 -21.40 21.52 -10.81
CA GLU A 471 -20.61 22.72 -10.50
C GLU A 471 -19.51 22.42 -9.47
N LEU A 472 -19.77 21.54 -8.50
CA LEU A 472 -18.77 21.05 -7.55
C LEU A 472 -17.74 20.11 -8.20
N ASP A 473 -18.17 19.18 -9.06
CA ASP A 473 -17.32 18.23 -9.81
C ASP A 473 -16.39 18.95 -10.81
N ALA A 474 -16.85 20.06 -11.40
CA ALA A 474 -16.01 20.98 -12.16
C ALA A 474 -14.95 21.64 -11.26
N ARG A 475 -15.37 22.33 -10.18
CA ARG A 475 -14.43 23.00 -9.25
C ARG A 475 -13.34 22.06 -8.74
N ILE A 476 -13.70 20.88 -8.22
CA ILE A 476 -12.71 19.92 -7.69
C ILE A 476 -11.75 19.40 -8.77
N THR A 477 -12.21 19.28 -10.02
CA THR A 477 -11.37 18.89 -11.15
C THR A 477 -10.40 20.02 -11.53
N ASP A 478 -10.85 21.26 -11.55
CA ASP A 478 -10.03 22.43 -11.86
C ASP A 478 -8.94 22.63 -10.79
N THR A 479 -9.29 22.62 -9.50
CA THR A 479 -8.32 22.74 -8.40
C THR A 479 -7.34 21.56 -8.34
N ALA A 480 -7.76 20.36 -8.76
CA ALA A 480 -6.86 19.21 -8.88
C ALA A 480 -5.83 19.38 -10.02
N ASN A 481 -6.26 19.93 -11.15
CA ASN A 481 -5.37 20.24 -12.29
C ASN A 481 -4.38 21.35 -11.91
N GLU A 482 -4.87 22.45 -11.32
CA GLU A 482 -4.02 23.52 -10.79
C GLU A 482 -2.98 22.98 -9.80
N SER A 483 -3.41 22.17 -8.83
CA SER A 483 -2.49 21.56 -7.86
C SER A 483 -1.42 20.69 -8.52
N LYS A 484 -1.78 19.96 -9.57
CA LYS A 484 -0.86 19.10 -10.34
C LYS A 484 0.14 19.92 -11.14
N ASP A 485 -0.29 21.02 -11.76
CA ASP A 485 0.60 21.90 -12.50
C ASP A 485 1.52 22.70 -11.57
N ASN A 486 1.03 23.15 -10.41
CA ASN A 486 1.87 23.75 -9.37
C ASN A 486 2.96 22.79 -8.86
N VAL A 487 2.62 21.50 -8.62
CA VAL A 487 3.64 20.46 -8.36
C VAL A 487 4.64 20.38 -9.50
N ARG A 488 4.18 20.33 -10.75
CA ARG A 488 5.05 20.18 -11.93
C ARG A 488 6.03 21.35 -12.06
N TYR A 489 5.57 22.58 -11.85
CA TYR A 489 6.43 23.77 -11.93
C TYR A 489 7.41 23.83 -10.76
N LEU A 490 6.95 23.68 -9.52
CA LEU A 490 7.81 23.72 -8.32
C LEU A 490 8.84 22.56 -8.31
N TYR A 491 8.51 21.40 -8.88
CA TYR A 491 9.46 20.29 -9.03
C TYR A 491 10.65 20.63 -9.93
N THR A 492 10.51 21.59 -10.88
CA THR A 492 11.67 22.07 -11.65
C THR A 492 12.65 22.87 -10.79
N LEU A 493 12.17 23.53 -9.74
CA LEU A 493 12.98 24.29 -8.79
C LEU A 493 13.62 23.40 -7.72
N GLU A 494 13.04 22.23 -7.42
CA GLU A 494 13.55 21.25 -6.43
C GLU A 494 15.06 21.00 -6.63
N LYS A 495 15.50 20.75 -7.87
CA LYS A 495 16.91 20.45 -8.20
C LYS A 495 17.89 21.60 -7.93
N VAL A 496 17.44 22.86 -8.02
CA VAL A 496 18.30 24.04 -7.80
C VAL A 496 18.19 24.57 -6.36
N CYS A 497 17.05 24.36 -5.70
CA CYS A 497 16.86 24.71 -4.30
C CYS A 497 17.49 23.67 -3.36
N GLN A 498 17.44 22.38 -3.67
CA GLN A 498 17.90 21.29 -2.79
C GLN A 498 19.36 21.46 -2.29
N PRO A 499 20.34 21.87 -3.10
CA PRO A 499 21.68 22.22 -2.60
C PRO A 499 21.68 23.30 -1.52
N LEU A 500 20.85 24.33 -1.63
CA LEU A 500 20.81 25.46 -0.69
C LEU A 500 20.33 25.06 0.72
N TYR A 501 19.66 23.92 0.85
CA TYR A 501 19.27 23.34 2.15
C TYR A 501 20.35 22.40 2.73
N ASN A 502 21.31 21.96 1.92
CA ASN A 502 22.26 20.89 2.26
C ASN A 502 23.71 21.39 2.45
N TYR A 503 24.03 22.61 1.99
CA TYR A 503 25.33 23.24 2.21
C TYR A 503 25.24 24.29 3.31
N ASP A 504 26.11 24.16 4.32
CA ASP A 504 26.36 25.22 5.29
C ASP A 504 27.02 26.41 4.57
N LEU A 505 26.69 27.64 4.98
CA LEU A 505 27.25 28.83 4.35
C LEU A 505 28.78 28.82 4.52
N ILE A 506 29.51 28.95 3.40
CA ILE A 506 30.97 29.01 3.42
C ILE A 506 31.37 30.17 4.32
N SER A 507 31.88 29.83 5.50
CA SER A 507 32.47 30.78 6.43
C SER A 507 33.83 31.19 5.86
N GLU A 508 33.83 32.19 4.98
CA GLU A 508 35.08 32.83 4.54
C GLU A 508 35.76 33.48 5.75
N SER A 509 36.85 32.85 6.21
CA SER A 509 37.70 33.28 7.33
C SER A 509 39.08 33.70 6.84
#